data_AF-A0A924ZTS1-F1
#
_entry.id   AF-A0A924ZTS1-F1
#
_cell.length_a   1.000
_cell.length_b   1.000
_cell.length_c   1.000
_cell.angle_alpha   90.00
_cell.angle_beta   90.00
_cell.angle_gamma   90.00
#
_symmetry.space_group_name_H-M   'P 1'
#
loop_
_entity.id
_entity.type
_entity.pdbx_description
1 polymer ?
#
loop_
_entity_poly.entity_id
_entity_poly.type
_entity_poly.pdbx_seq_one_letter_code
_entity_poly.pdbx_strand_id
1 'polypeptide(L)' 'MIKEGDYVNTKTANILFQSRMNVLEINGDKALCQYFNSNKNELLEKVFDVNELTLEQEKEDRFGD' A
#
# COMPACT_ATOMS: atom_id res chain seq x y z
N MET A 1 -1.50 13.25 -2.97
CA MET A 1 -2.72 12.84 -2.24
C MET A 1 -3.04 11.43 -2.69
N ILE A 2 -3.25 10.50 -1.76
CA ILE A 2 -3.60 9.10 -2.07
C ILE A 2 -5.06 9.04 -2.53
N LYS A 3 -5.36 8.17 -3.49
CA LYS A 3 -6.66 7.94 -4.12
C LYS A 3 -6.95 6.44 -4.26
N GLU A 4 -8.20 6.10 -4.55
CA GLU A 4 -8.59 4.74 -4.94
C GLU A 4 -7.80 4.27 -6.18
N GLY A 5 -7.34 3.03 -6.16
CA GLY A 5 -6.47 2.43 -7.19
C GLY A 5 -4.99 2.76 -7.03
N ASP A 6 -4.62 3.67 -6.11
CA ASP A 6 -3.21 3.93 -5.84
C ASP A 6 -2.55 2.73 -5.16
N TYR A 7 -1.29 2.53 -5.49
CA TYR A 7 -0.45 1.57 -4.80
C TYR A 7 0.35 2.24 -3.71
N VAL A 8 0.23 1.70 -2.50
CA VAL A 8 0.74 2.33 -1.28
C VAL A 8 1.51 1.35 -0.41
N ASN A 9 2.44 1.91 0.36
CA ASN A 9 3.15 1.25 1.44
C ASN A 9 2.76 1.88 2.78
N THR A 10 2.79 1.10 3.85
CA THR A 10 2.64 1.61 5.22
C THR A 10 3.97 2.14 5.77
N LYS A 11 3.94 3.29 6.47
CA LYS A 11 5.07 3.88 7.19
C LYS A 11 5.43 3.07 8.45
N THR A 12 4.44 2.42 9.05
CA THR A 12 4.55 1.60 10.26
C THR A 12 4.99 0.20 9.86
N ALA A 13 6.24 0.06 9.47
CA ALA A 13 6.83 -1.23 9.11
C ALA A 13 7.12 -2.06 10.38
N ASN A 14 6.20 -2.94 10.75
CA ASN A 14 6.56 -4.20 11.40
C ASN A 14 5.51 -5.27 11.03
N ILE A 15 6.00 -6.43 10.59
CA ILE A 15 5.26 -7.63 10.18
C ILE A 15 4.87 -7.66 8.68
N LEU A 16 5.74 -8.28 7.87
CA LEU A 16 5.42 -9.04 6.64
C LEU A 16 4.97 -8.33 5.34
N PHE A 17 4.67 -7.02 5.33
CA PHE A 17 4.20 -6.33 4.11
C PHE A 17 5.25 -5.40 3.49
N GLN A 18 6.22 -5.98 2.78
CA GLN A 18 6.89 -5.27 1.67
C GLN A 18 6.08 -5.33 0.36
N SER A 19 4.90 -5.96 0.42
CA SER A 19 4.01 -6.10 -0.73
C SER A 19 3.18 -4.85 -0.89
N ARG A 20 3.47 -4.11 -1.97
CA ARG A 20 2.58 -3.21 -2.68
C ARG A 20 1.10 -3.49 -2.36
N MET A 21 0.45 -2.58 -1.64
CA MET A 21 -0.98 -2.68 -1.31
C MET A 21 -1.78 -1.82 -2.26
N ASN A 22 -2.89 -2.34 -2.78
CA ASN A 22 -3.81 -1.59 -3.63
C ASN A 22 -4.89 -0.93 -2.77
N VAL A 23 -5.11 0.38 -2.93
CA VAL A 23 -6.22 1.08 -2.25
C VAL A 23 -7.53 0.75 -2.95
N LEU A 24 -8.46 0.10 -2.25
CA LEU A 24 -9.79 -0.24 -2.76
C LEU A 24 -10.82 0.87 -2.54
N GLU A 25 -10.73 1.58 -1.40
CA GLU A 25 -11.69 2.64 -1.04
C GLU A 25 -11.02 3.62 -0.07
N ILE A 26 -11.41 4.90 -0.13
CA ILE A 26 -11.03 5.93 0.84
C ILE A 26 -12.28 6.54 1.45
N ASN A 27 -12.36 6.51 2.78
CA ASN A 27 -13.41 7.15 3.55
C ASN A 27 -12.80 8.04 4.63
N GLY A 28 -12.73 9.34 4.33
CA GLY A 28 -12.12 10.34 5.21
C GLY A 28 -10.63 10.11 5.42
N ASP A 29 -10.24 9.84 6.67
CA ASP A 29 -8.86 9.55 7.09
C ASP A 29 -8.51 8.06 7.01
N LYS A 30 -9.44 7.19 6.58
CA LYS A 30 -9.22 5.75 6.45
C LYS A 30 -9.19 5.31 4.99
N ALA A 31 -8.33 4.33 4.70
CA ALA A 31 -8.25 3.67 3.42
C ALA A 31 -8.36 2.15 3.61
N LEU A 32 -9.24 1.51 2.84
CA LEU A 32 -9.27 0.05 2.71
C LEU A 32 -8.22 -0.36 1.68
N CYS A 33 -7.25 -1.17 2.09
CA CYS A 33 -6.19 -1.65 1.22
C CYS A 33 -6.21 -3.16 1.10
N GLN A 34 -6.00 -3.68 -0.11
CA GLN A 34 -5.82 -5.09 -0.39
C GLN A 34 -4.35 -5.42 -0.62
N TYR A 35 -3.91 -6.56 -0.09
CA TYR A 35 -2.54 -7.04 -0.24
C TYR A 35 -2.51 -8.57 -0.34
N PHE A 36 -1.44 -9.11 -0.93
CA PHE A 36 -1.22 -10.54 -0.98
C PHE A 36 -0.46 -11.03 0.26
N ASN A 37 -1.01 -12.03 0.94
CA ASN A 37 -0.35 -12.69 2.07
C ASN A 37 0.31 -14.00 1.61
N SER A 38 1.63 -13.99 1.46
CA SER A 38 2.40 -15.17 1.03
C SER A 38 2.34 -16.34 2.02
N ASN A 39 2.18 -16.08 3.32
CA ASN A 39 2.10 -17.15 4.33
C ASN A 39 0.81 -17.96 4.21
N LYS A 40 -0.28 -17.31 3.79
CA LYS A 40 -1.61 -17.92 3.64
C LYS A 40 -1.97 -18.20 2.18
N ASN A 41 -1.16 -17.72 1.23
CA ASN A 41 -1.39 -17.81 -0.21
C ASN A 41 -2.76 -17.27 -0.64
N GLU A 42 -3.16 -16.12 -0.08
CA GLU A 42 -4.46 -15.49 -0.31
C GLU A 42 -4.36 -13.95 -0.36
N LEU A 43 -5.34 -13.30 -0.98
CA LEU A 43 -5.52 -11.85 -0.90
C LEU A 43 -6.28 -11.51 0.38
N LEU A 44 -5.77 -10.53 1.14
CA LEU A 44 -6.37 -10.03 2.37
C LEU A 44 -6.64 -8.54 2.25
N GLU A 45 -7.60 -8.08 3.03
CA GLU A 45 -7.99 -6.67 3.12
C GLU A 45 -7.75 -6.15 4.53
N LYS A 46 -7.31 -4.90 4.62
CA LYS A 46 -7.10 -4.23 5.89
C LYS A 46 -7.29 -2.73 5.77
N VAL A 47 -7.89 -2.13 6.79
CA VAL A 47 -8.07 -0.68 6.89
C VAL A 47 -6.83 -0.05 7.53
N PHE A 48 -6.35 1.02 6.91
CA PHE A 48 -5.23 1.84 7.38
C PHE A 48 -5.66 3.29 7.54
N ASP A 49 -4.93 4.03 8.37
CA ASP A 49 -5.00 5.49 8.36
C ASP A 49 -4.26 6.03 7.13
N VAL A 50 -4.87 6.94 6.38
CA VAL A 50 -4.25 7.55 5.19
C VAL A 50 -2.94 8.25 5.55
N ASN A 51 -2.82 8.80 6.76
CA ASN A 51 -1.59 9.45 7.22
C ASN A 51 -0.45 8.47 7.48
N GLU A 52 -0.76 7.19 7.69
CA GLU A 52 0.21 6.11 7.83
C GLU A 52 0.64 5.53 6.48
N LEU A 53 0.03 5.96 5.36
CA LEU A 53 0.31 5.47 4.03
C LEU A 53 1.25 6.40 3.25
N THR A 54 1.98 5.82 2.30
CA THR A 54 2.85 6.51 1.33
C THR A 54 2.63 5.91 -0.05
N LEU A 55 2.61 6.75 -1.08
CA LEU A 55 2.56 6.26 -2.47
C LEU A 55 3.83 5.51 -2.80
N GLU A 56 3.68 4.34 -3.42
CA GLU A 56 4.79 3.66 -4.06
C GLU A 56 5.23 4.51 -5.25
N GLN A 57 6.36 5.20 -5.10
CA GLN A 57 7.04 5.76 -6.26
C GLN A 57 7.63 4.58 -7.02
N GLU A 58 7.21 4.39 -8.27
CA GLU A 58 8.06 3.70 -9.22
C GLU A 58 9.42 4.39 -9.10
N LYS A 59 10.45 3.62 -8.73
CA LYS A 59 11.81 4.13 -8.89
C LYS A 59 11.91 4.41 -10.37
N GLU A 60 11.70 5.66 -10.78
CA GLU A 60 12.13 6.11 -12.08
C GLU A 60 13.58 5.67 -12.16
N ASP A 61 13.79 4.75 -13.11
CA ASP A 61 15.06 4.22 -13.52
C ASP A 61 16.09 5.35 -13.52
N ARG A 62 16.84 5.49 -12.43
CA ARG A 62 18.14 6.17 -12.46
C ARG A 62 19.13 5.21 -13.12
N PHE A 63 18.80 4.74 -14.32
CA PHE A 63 19.83 4.55 -15.33
C PHE A 63 20.33 5.96 -15.61
N GLY A 64 21.35 6.38 -14.86
CA GLY A 64 22.22 7.44 -15.34
C GLY A 64 22.82 6.94 -16.65
N ASP A 65 22.80 7.82 -17.66
CA ASP A 65 23.65 7.74 -18.85
C ASP A 65 25.08 7.23 -18.53
#